data_AF-A0A935I961-F1
#
_entry.id   AF-A0A935I961-F1
#
_cell.length_a   1.000
_cell.length_b   1.000
_cell.length_c   1.000
_cell.angle_alpha   90.00
_cell.angle_beta   90.00
_cell.angle_gamma   90.00
#
_symmetry.space_group_name_H-M   'P 1'
#
loop_
_entity.id
_entity.type
_entity.pdbx_description
1 polymer ?
#
loop_
_entity_poly.entity_id
_entity_poly.type
_entity_poly.pdbx_seq_one_letter_code
_entity_poly.pdbx_strand_id
1 'polypeptide(L)'
;MSHIKYKLLLFILWLSIISGCIIFCSQTKLINYFFLLSKTDINRHLQDVDDLNSCLLSIKSKVLLSSRFKNLDHLKTQVSIKYDQDYSKLDSNTCHLSIVRLSYISNGEQIQRTMTSGASQNEILNLQKADYFKRIQFVLTHPSAIRQRIELEKAFVLARRRADLFGPGDVAFYDLAEASYRHINTPNLAFQNARDSSEKGYINTFNHVTAQALITLFFSEGLADFIADLHERLNMPEITSGRFTERQLKDSINSPEDNYVDIINNEIGQKIGLALKEKYQFNSKTACNPILLTAFLNDIQRYYIYALEIGLDDFRPSDVDVIKFSNKINTMLKRA
;
A
#
# COMPACT_ATOMS: atom_id res chain seq x y z
N MET A 1 -13.05 -51.39 8.17
CA MET A 1 -12.24 -51.01 9.38
C MET A 1 -11.15 -49.96 9.14
N SER A 2 -10.77 -49.59 7.90
CA SER A 2 -9.71 -48.57 7.66
C SER A 2 -10.19 -47.11 7.75
N HIS A 3 -11.47 -46.85 7.48
CA HIS A 3 -11.99 -45.48 7.39
C HIS A 3 -12.19 -44.77 8.75
N ILE A 4 -12.42 -45.55 9.82
CA ILE A 4 -12.60 -45.05 11.19
C ILE A 4 -11.24 -44.72 11.82
N LYS A 5 -10.21 -45.51 11.53
CA LYS A 5 -8.83 -45.26 12.01
C LYS A 5 -8.26 -43.96 11.44
N TYR A 6 -8.60 -43.61 10.18
CA TYR A 6 -8.14 -42.38 9.54
C TYR A 6 -8.79 -41.12 10.12
N LYS A 7 -10.09 -41.18 10.45
CA LYS A 7 -10.79 -40.06 11.12
C LYS A 7 -10.31 -39.85 12.55
N LEU A 8 -9.99 -40.92 13.27
CA LEU A 8 -9.46 -40.84 14.64
C LEU A 8 -8.04 -40.25 14.65
N LEU A 9 -7.19 -40.62 13.68
CA LEU A 9 -5.85 -40.03 13.56
C LEU A 9 -5.90 -38.55 13.19
N LEU A 10 -6.81 -38.14 12.29
CA LEU A 10 -7.01 -36.73 11.95
C LEU A 10 -7.52 -35.91 13.16
N PHE A 11 -8.41 -36.47 13.96
CA PHE A 11 -8.95 -35.81 15.15
C PHE A 11 -7.88 -35.60 16.24
N ILE A 12 -7.02 -36.61 16.45
CA ILE A 12 -5.89 -36.51 17.39
C ILE A 12 -4.84 -35.49 16.90
N LEU A 13 -4.61 -35.41 15.58
CA LEU A 13 -3.71 -34.41 14.98
C LEU A 13 -4.26 -32.98 15.08
N TRP A 14 -5.58 -32.80 14.99
CA TRP A 14 -6.22 -31.50 15.20
C TRP A 14 -6.14 -31.02 16.65
N LEU A 15 -6.30 -31.93 17.62
CA LEU A 15 -6.18 -31.62 19.04
C LEU A 15 -4.75 -31.25 19.46
N SER A 16 -3.72 -31.85 18.85
CA SER A 16 -2.33 -31.51 19.13
C SER A 16 -1.91 -30.16 18.53
N ILE A 17 -2.46 -29.78 17.37
CA ILE A 17 -2.25 -28.45 16.76
C ILE A 17 -2.93 -27.35 17.58
N ILE A 18 -4.16 -27.58 18.06
CA ILE A 18 -4.88 -26.62 18.92
C ILE A 18 -4.20 -26.48 20.29
N SER A 19 -3.74 -27.59 20.88
CA SER A 19 -2.97 -27.58 22.13
C SER A 19 -1.65 -26.82 21.98
N GLY A 20 -0.92 -27.00 20.88
CA GLY A 20 0.29 -26.25 20.57
C GLY A 20 0.06 -24.75 20.42
N CYS A 21 -1.08 -24.33 19.85
CA CYS A 21 -1.43 -22.92 19.72
C CYS A 21 -1.81 -22.27 21.06
N ILE A 22 -2.47 -23.01 21.96
CA ILE A 22 -2.86 -22.51 23.30
C ILE A 22 -1.62 -22.40 24.23
N ILE A 23 -0.68 -23.33 24.12
CA ILE A 23 0.56 -23.30 24.91
C ILE A 23 1.49 -22.18 24.40
N PHE A 24 1.56 -21.93 23.09
CA PHE A 24 2.35 -20.84 22.53
C PHE A 24 1.74 -19.46 22.84
N CYS A 25 0.41 -19.34 22.90
CA CYS A 25 -0.27 -18.09 23.30
C CYS A 25 -0.23 -17.81 24.81
N SER A 26 0.02 -18.81 25.68
CA SER A 26 0.11 -18.61 27.13
C SER A 26 1.52 -18.27 27.64
N GLN A 27 2.55 -18.34 26.79
CA GLN A 27 3.94 -18.04 27.16
C GLN A 27 4.46 -16.65 26.74
N THR A 28 3.71 -15.85 25.98
CA THR A 28 4.06 -14.44 25.74
C THR A 28 3.28 -13.52 26.68
N LYS A 29 3.78 -13.40 27.92
CA LYS A 29 3.44 -12.29 28.82
C LYS A 29 3.99 -10.99 28.23
N LEU A 30 3.14 -10.19 27.60
CA LEU A 30 3.36 -8.75 27.39
C LEU A 30 2.01 -8.03 27.33
N ILE A 31 1.22 -8.24 28.38
CA ILE A 31 0.21 -7.29 28.85
C ILE A 31 0.80 -6.68 30.11
N ASN A 32 1.22 -5.42 30.02
CA ASN A 32 1.23 -4.40 31.09
C ASN A 32 2.19 -3.28 30.70
N TYR A 33 1.72 -2.34 29.89
CA TYR A 33 2.03 -0.90 29.97
C TYR A 33 1.06 -0.22 29.00
N PHE A 34 0.50 0.93 29.38
CA PHE A 34 -0.62 1.65 28.74
C PHE A 34 -2.03 1.27 29.21
N PHE A 35 -2.26 1.40 30.51
CA PHE A 35 -3.50 2.01 31.01
C PHE A 35 -3.16 2.85 32.23
N LEU A 36 -2.80 4.11 32.01
CA LEU A 36 -3.03 5.21 32.95
C LEU A 36 -2.69 6.52 32.23
N LEU A 37 -3.70 7.21 31.71
CA LEU A 37 -3.81 8.64 31.93
C LEU A 37 -5.29 9.04 31.80
N SER A 38 -5.70 9.63 32.91
CA SER A 38 -7.03 10.01 33.34
C SER A 38 -7.64 11.13 32.50
N LYS A 39 -8.98 11.13 32.49
CA LYS A 39 -9.87 12.27 32.20
C LYS A 39 -9.41 13.58 32.84
N THR A 40 -9.33 14.63 32.00
CA THR A 40 -9.65 16.07 32.15
C THR A 40 -8.96 16.77 30.95
N ASP A 41 -9.47 17.75 30.21
CA ASP A 41 -10.60 18.65 30.33
C ASP A 41 -11.08 19.07 28.93
N ILE A 42 -12.39 19.27 28.81
CA ILE A 42 -13.07 19.91 27.70
C ILE A 42 -12.88 21.43 27.86
N ASN A 43 -12.05 22.06 27.03
CA ASN A 43 -12.13 23.48 26.60
C ASN A 43 -10.83 23.91 25.87
N ARG A 44 -10.69 23.53 24.60
CA ARG A 44 -9.78 24.20 23.64
C ARG A 44 -10.40 24.20 22.24
N HIS A 45 -11.59 24.77 22.10
CA HIS A 45 -12.15 25.07 20.79
C HIS A 45 -11.82 26.52 20.47
N LEU A 46 -10.84 26.75 19.58
CA LEU A 46 -10.64 27.92 18.69
C LEU A 46 -9.16 28.17 18.29
N GLN A 47 -8.19 27.36 18.76
CA GLN A 47 -6.79 27.42 18.30
C GLN A 47 -6.37 26.26 17.35
N ASP A 48 -7.22 25.23 17.19
CA ASP A 48 -6.86 23.99 16.47
C ASP A 48 -6.92 24.09 14.93
N VAL A 49 -7.49 25.14 14.34
CA VAL A 49 -7.70 25.18 12.88
C VAL A 49 -6.40 25.44 12.11
N ASP A 50 -5.45 26.17 12.70
CA ASP A 50 -4.12 26.39 12.10
C ASP A 50 -3.17 25.20 12.32
N ASP A 51 -3.29 24.49 13.44
CA ASP A 51 -2.53 23.25 13.71
C ASP A 51 -3.01 22.07 12.86
N LEU A 52 -4.30 22.00 12.47
CA LEU A 52 -4.87 20.91 11.69
C LEU A 52 -4.45 20.92 10.20
N ASN A 53 -4.15 22.10 9.65
CA ASN A 53 -3.53 22.23 8.33
C ASN A 53 -2.03 21.84 8.36
N SER A 54 -1.40 21.83 9.53
CA SER A 54 0.02 21.49 9.70
C SER A 54 0.32 19.98 9.55
N CYS A 55 -0.65 19.10 9.80
CA CYS A 55 -0.41 17.66 9.88
C CYS A 55 0.02 17.03 8.53
N LEU A 56 -0.56 17.45 7.39
CA LEU A 56 -0.07 17.02 6.06
C LEU A 56 1.13 17.81 5.58
N LEU A 57 1.30 19.06 6.03
CA LEU A 57 2.52 19.84 5.82
C LEU A 57 3.75 19.20 6.52
N SER A 58 3.53 18.22 7.41
CA SER A 58 4.63 17.46 8.01
C SER A 58 5.37 16.57 6.99
N ILE A 59 4.67 16.13 5.93
CA ILE A 59 5.26 15.31 4.86
C ILE A 59 5.88 16.26 3.85
N LYS A 60 7.21 16.35 3.87
CA LYS A 60 7.96 17.30 3.05
C LYS A 60 8.43 16.66 1.75
N SER A 61 8.55 15.33 1.74
CA SER A 61 8.96 14.56 0.57
C SER A 61 7.97 14.75 -0.58
N LYS A 62 8.48 15.12 -1.76
CA LYS A 62 7.67 15.22 -2.98
C LYS A 62 7.54 13.85 -3.63
N VAL A 63 6.34 13.49 -4.08
CA VAL A 63 6.13 12.31 -4.93
C VAL A 63 6.93 12.42 -6.22
N LEU A 64 7.27 11.27 -6.77
CA LEU A 64 8.00 11.14 -8.02
C LEU A 64 7.04 10.75 -9.16
N LEU A 65 7.19 11.40 -10.31
CA LEU A 65 6.50 11.02 -11.55
C LEU A 65 7.47 10.24 -12.42
N SER A 66 7.18 8.97 -12.73
CA SER A 66 8.09 8.15 -13.52
C SER A 66 8.32 8.76 -14.91
N SER A 67 7.29 9.40 -15.46
CA SER A 67 7.31 10.18 -16.72
C SER A 67 8.36 11.29 -16.79
N ARG A 68 8.97 11.69 -15.67
CA ARG A 68 10.05 12.69 -15.60
C ARG A 68 11.45 12.08 -15.67
N PHE A 69 11.55 10.76 -15.57
CA PHE A 69 12.82 10.03 -15.69
C PHE A 69 12.97 9.42 -17.08
N LYS A 70 14.19 9.56 -17.63
CA LYS A 70 14.52 9.07 -18.97
C LYS A 70 14.82 7.58 -18.98
N ASN A 71 15.39 7.10 -17.87
CA ASN A 71 15.82 5.73 -17.63
C ASN A 71 16.23 5.60 -16.15
N LEU A 72 16.58 4.38 -15.75
CA LEU A 72 17.11 4.06 -14.43
C LEU A 72 18.31 4.90 -13.99
N ASP A 73 19.22 5.26 -14.89
CA ASP A 73 20.39 6.06 -14.53
C ASP A 73 20.02 7.51 -14.22
N HIS A 74 19.02 8.07 -14.91
CA HIS A 74 18.45 9.37 -14.55
C HIS A 74 17.77 9.32 -13.18
N LEU A 75 17.05 8.24 -12.84
CA LEU A 75 16.44 8.10 -11.52
C LEU A 75 17.51 8.03 -10.41
N LYS A 76 18.62 7.33 -10.64
CA LYS A 76 19.72 7.19 -9.67
C LYS A 76 20.40 8.52 -9.29
N THR A 77 20.18 9.60 -10.06
CA THR A 77 20.68 10.93 -9.67
C THR A 77 19.87 11.56 -8.55
N GLN A 78 18.66 11.06 -8.28
CA GLN A 78 17.76 11.54 -7.22
C GLN A 78 17.50 10.50 -6.13
N VAL A 79 17.53 9.21 -6.49
CA VAL A 79 17.26 8.09 -5.58
C VAL A 79 18.51 7.22 -5.46
N SER A 80 19.00 7.05 -4.24
CA SER A 80 20.06 6.09 -3.93
C SER A 80 19.48 4.68 -3.93
N ILE A 81 19.85 3.87 -4.93
CA ILE A 81 19.47 2.46 -5.06
C ILE A 81 20.69 1.60 -4.73
N LYS A 82 20.66 0.90 -3.58
CA LYS A 82 21.77 0.06 -3.12
C LYS A 82 21.32 -1.36 -2.91
N TYR A 83 22.02 -2.30 -3.55
CA TYR A 83 21.85 -3.72 -3.30
C TYR A 83 22.81 -4.16 -2.19
N ASP A 84 22.40 -5.12 -1.37
CA ASP A 84 23.21 -5.57 -0.22
C ASP A 84 24.52 -6.25 -0.66
N GLN A 85 24.55 -6.77 -1.88
CA GLN A 85 25.74 -7.33 -2.54
C GLN A 85 25.61 -7.21 -4.07
N ASP A 86 26.71 -7.49 -4.77
CA ASP A 86 26.72 -7.53 -6.24
C ASP A 86 26.14 -8.86 -6.75
N TYR A 87 24.83 -8.88 -6.94
CA TYR A 87 24.11 -10.08 -7.42
C TYR A 87 24.41 -10.41 -8.89
N SER A 88 25.03 -9.51 -9.66
CA SER A 88 25.41 -9.80 -11.06
C SER A 88 26.48 -10.90 -11.17
N LYS A 89 27.25 -11.09 -10.10
CA LYS A 89 28.34 -12.07 -10.00
C LYS A 89 27.95 -13.39 -9.36
N LEU A 90 26.67 -13.53 -8.97
CA LEU A 90 26.17 -14.69 -8.23
C LEU A 90 25.29 -15.58 -9.11
N ASP A 91 25.29 -16.87 -8.80
CA ASP A 91 24.37 -17.82 -9.43
C ASP A 91 22.91 -17.49 -9.10
N SER A 92 21.99 -18.05 -9.89
CA SER A 92 20.55 -17.81 -9.74
C SER A 92 19.99 -18.29 -8.39
N ASN A 93 20.61 -19.29 -7.76
CA ASN A 93 20.17 -19.85 -6.48
C ASN A 93 20.46 -18.92 -5.29
N THR A 94 21.52 -18.11 -5.39
CA THR A 94 21.88 -17.13 -4.34
C THR A 94 21.02 -15.85 -4.41
N CYS A 95 20.29 -15.63 -5.51
CA CYS A 95 19.40 -14.48 -5.68
C CYS A 95 18.05 -14.61 -4.95
N HIS A 96 17.75 -15.76 -4.32
CA HIS A 96 16.53 -15.94 -3.55
C HIS A 96 16.47 -15.12 -2.25
N LEU A 97 17.59 -14.50 -1.85
CA LEU A 97 17.72 -13.63 -0.67
C LEU A 97 18.18 -12.21 -1.06
N SER A 98 17.80 -11.72 -2.25
CA SER A 98 18.22 -10.41 -2.70
C SER A 98 17.55 -9.27 -1.92
N ILE A 99 18.32 -8.25 -1.57
CA ILE A 99 17.84 -7.09 -0.81
C ILE A 99 18.25 -5.82 -1.53
N VAL A 100 17.27 -4.92 -1.71
CA VAL A 100 17.48 -3.55 -2.19
C VAL A 100 17.09 -2.55 -1.11
N ARG A 101 17.91 -1.52 -0.95
CA ARG A 101 17.68 -0.37 -0.07
C ARG A 101 17.60 0.87 -0.94
N LEU A 102 16.46 1.54 -0.87
CA LEU A 102 16.20 2.81 -1.52
C LEU A 102 16.32 3.92 -0.48
N SER A 103 16.96 5.01 -0.87
CA SER A 103 16.88 6.26 -0.11
C SER A 103 16.65 7.43 -1.05
N TYR A 104 15.64 8.22 -0.72
CA TYR A 104 15.25 9.41 -1.46
C TYR A 104 15.18 10.57 -0.46
N ILE A 105 15.82 11.69 -0.79
CA ILE A 105 15.81 12.89 0.05
C ILE A 105 15.11 14.00 -0.73
N SER A 106 14.07 14.57 -0.14
CA SER A 106 13.34 15.69 -0.71
C SER A 106 12.94 16.67 0.39
N ASN A 107 13.21 17.96 0.18
CA ASN A 107 12.88 19.05 1.11
C ASN A 107 13.26 18.76 2.57
N GLY A 108 14.44 18.17 2.77
CA GLY A 108 14.99 17.86 4.10
C GLY A 108 14.39 16.64 4.79
N GLU A 109 13.40 15.97 4.19
CA GLU A 109 12.90 14.68 4.66
C GLU A 109 13.56 13.54 3.86
N GLN A 110 13.90 12.46 4.56
CA GLN A 110 14.43 11.25 3.96
C GLN A 110 13.36 10.15 3.98
N ILE A 111 13.07 9.62 2.80
CA ILE A 111 12.36 8.35 2.60
C ILE A 111 13.39 7.24 2.53
N GLN A 112 13.22 6.21 3.36
CA GLN A 112 14.04 5.01 3.34
C GLN A 112 13.13 3.80 3.18
N ARG A 113 13.45 2.93 2.24
CA ARG A 113 12.70 1.70 1.99
C ARG A 113 13.66 0.55 1.79
N THR A 114 13.40 -0.58 2.46
CA THR A 114 14.14 -1.82 2.25
C THR A 114 13.17 -2.87 1.75
N MET A 115 13.52 -3.52 0.64
CA MET A 115 12.70 -4.55 0.04
C MET A 115 13.53 -5.80 -0.16
N THR A 116 12.99 -6.94 0.27
CA THR A 116 13.62 -8.25 0.10
C THR A 116 12.96 -9.03 -1.02
N SER A 117 13.69 -9.96 -1.63
CA SER A 117 13.10 -11.03 -2.41
C SER A 117 12.11 -11.81 -1.55
N GLY A 118 11.14 -12.43 -2.20
CA GLY A 118 10.05 -13.13 -1.54
C GLY A 118 8.90 -13.34 -2.51
N ALA A 119 7.77 -13.84 -2.01
CA ALA A 119 6.64 -14.13 -2.88
C ALA A 119 6.12 -12.89 -3.62
N SER A 120 5.61 -13.13 -4.82
CA SER A 120 4.86 -12.20 -5.66
C SER A 120 3.35 -12.39 -5.48
N GLN A 121 2.56 -11.39 -5.87
CA GLN A 121 1.10 -11.48 -5.88
C GLN A 121 0.57 -12.64 -6.76
N ASN A 122 1.24 -12.98 -7.88
CA ASN A 122 0.84 -14.11 -8.72
C ASN A 122 1.07 -15.45 -8.04
N GLU A 123 2.14 -15.60 -7.25
CA GLU A 123 2.34 -16.81 -6.46
C GLU A 123 1.20 -16.96 -5.45
N ILE A 124 0.74 -15.88 -4.81
CA ILE A 124 -0.41 -15.91 -3.91
C ILE A 124 -1.71 -16.29 -4.63
N LEU A 125 -1.98 -15.72 -5.80
CA LEU A 125 -3.18 -16.04 -6.58
C LEU A 125 -3.12 -17.50 -7.09
N ASN A 126 -1.95 -17.98 -7.46
CA ASN A 126 -1.74 -19.37 -7.86
C ASN A 126 -1.88 -20.35 -6.68
N LEU A 127 -1.67 -19.93 -5.43
CA LEU A 127 -1.96 -20.77 -4.25
C LEU A 127 -3.44 -21.08 -4.09
N GLN A 128 -4.35 -20.21 -4.54
CA GLN A 128 -5.78 -20.50 -4.54
C GLN A 128 -6.11 -21.72 -5.41
N LYS A 129 -5.26 -22.00 -6.41
CA LYS A 129 -5.32 -23.18 -7.29
C LYS A 129 -4.34 -24.29 -6.89
N ALA A 130 -3.41 -24.03 -5.96
CA ALA A 130 -2.39 -25.00 -5.55
C ALA A 130 -2.93 -26.05 -4.56
N ASP A 131 -2.20 -27.15 -4.44
CA ASP A 131 -2.47 -28.24 -3.50
C ASP A 131 -2.12 -27.88 -2.05
N TYR A 132 -2.68 -28.65 -1.12
CA TYR A 132 -2.65 -28.38 0.32
C TYR A 132 -1.22 -28.21 0.89
N PHE A 133 -0.25 -29.00 0.38
CA PHE A 133 1.15 -28.92 0.81
C PHE A 133 1.84 -27.62 0.36
N LYS A 134 1.60 -27.14 -0.86
CA LYS A 134 2.12 -25.84 -1.34
C LYS A 134 1.52 -24.66 -0.59
N ARG A 135 0.25 -24.75 -0.20
CA ARG A 135 -0.40 -23.75 0.67
C ARG A 135 0.26 -23.71 2.05
N ILE A 136 0.53 -24.86 2.66
CA ILE A 136 1.23 -24.95 3.96
C ILE A 136 2.67 -24.44 3.86
N GLN A 137 3.40 -24.78 2.81
CA GLN A 137 4.78 -24.29 2.61
C GLN A 137 4.83 -22.77 2.42
N PHE A 138 3.88 -22.20 1.67
CA PHE A 138 3.75 -20.74 1.54
C PHE A 138 3.42 -20.07 2.87
N VAL A 139 2.49 -20.67 3.63
CA VAL A 139 2.10 -20.26 4.97
C VAL A 139 3.31 -20.24 5.91
N LEU A 140 4.12 -21.30 5.92
CA LEU A 140 5.31 -21.40 6.78
C LEU A 140 6.43 -20.42 6.36
N THR A 141 6.46 -19.98 5.10
CA THR A 141 7.47 -19.04 4.57
C THR A 141 7.02 -17.57 4.59
N HIS A 142 5.71 -17.29 4.69
CA HIS A 142 5.13 -15.94 4.69
C HIS A 142 4.18 -15.70 5.89
N PRO A 143 4.69 -15.71 7.13
CA PRO A 143 3.86 -15.59 8.34
C PRO A 143 3.12 -14.25 8.48
N SER A 144 3.54 -13.19 7.78
CA SER A 144 2.80 -11.92 7.68
C SER A 144 1.51 -12.06 6.86
N ALA A 145 1.55 -12.77 5.74
CA ALA A 145 0.42 -12.98 4.83
C ALA A 145 -0.75 -13.71 5.50
N ILE A 146 -0.46 -14.66 6.39
CA ILE A 146 -1.49 -15.41 7.13
C ILE A 146 -2.12 -14.55 8.21
N ARG A 147 -1.29 -13.87 9.00
CA ARG A 147 -1.73 -13.06 10.14
C ARG A 147 -2.72 -11.97 9.69
N GLN A 148 -2.54 -11.47 8.47
CA GLN A 148 -3.36 -10.39 7.90
C GLN A 148 -4.33 -10.87 6.81
N ARG A 149 -4.54 -12.18 6.61
CA ARG A 149 -5.28 -12.72 5.45
C ARG A 149 -6.69 -12.12 5.25
N ILE A 150 -7.40 -11.84 6.35
CA ILE A 150 -8.75 -11.27 6.32
C ILE A 150 -8.70 -9.82 5.86
N GLU A 151 -7.71 -9.06 6.32
CA GLU A 151 -7.53 -7.66 5.93
C GLU A 151 -7.00 -7.55 4.50
N LEU A 152 -6.10 -8.46 4.10
CA LEU A 152 -5.62 -8.58 2.73
C LEU A 152 -6.76 -8.86 1.74
N GLU A 153 -7.69 -9.77 2.07
CA GLU A 153 -8.87 -10.04 1.24
C GLU A 153 -9.76 -8.79 1.10
N LYS A 154 -9.96 -8.05 2.20
CA LYS A 154 -10.72 -6.80 2.18
C LYS A 154 -10.05 -5.74 1.31
N ALA A 155 -8.74 -5.52 1.49
CA ALA A 155 -7.97 -4.59 0.69
C ALA A 155 -7.98 -4.98 -0.80
N PHE A 156 -7.90 -6.28 -1.10
CA PHE A 156 -8.02 -6.80 -2.46
C PHE A 156 -9.37 -6.51 -3.11
N VAL A 157 -10.48 -6.60 -2.35
CA VAL A 157 -11.81 -6.21 -2.85
C VAL A 157 -11.90 -4.71 -3.09
N LEU A 158 -11.32 -3.88 -2.21
CA LEU A 158 -11.27 -2.42 -2.40
C LEU A 158 -10.44 -2.01 -3.62
N ALA A 159 -9.39 -2.78 -3.95
CA ALA A 159 -8.52 -2.54 -5.10
C ALA A 159 -9.13 -2.90 -6.47
N ARG A 160 -10.33 -3.50 -6.53
CA ARG A 160 -10.92 -3.99 -7.78
C ARG A 160 -12.37 -3.60 -7.91
N ARG A 161 -12.81 -3.32 -9.14
CA ARG A 161 -14.24 -3.23 -9.47
C ARG A 161 -14.87 -4.61 -9.32
N ARG A 162 -15.90 -4.72 -8.49
CA ARG A 162 -16.62 -5.94 -8.11
C ARG A 162 -18.10 -5.71 -8.30
N ALA A 163 -18.50 -5.56 -9.57
CA ALA A 163 -19.90 -5.35 -9.94
C ALA A 163 -20.82 -6.51 -9.52
N ASP A 164 -20.25 -7.69 -9.32
CA ASP A 164 -20.92 -8.86 -8.73
C ASP A 164 -21.32 -8.67 -7.26
N LEU A 165 -20.61 -7.82 -6.52
CA LEU A 165 -20.87 -7.55 -5.10
C LEU A 165 -21.51 -6.18 -4.85
N PHE A 166 -21.11 -5.16 -5.61
CA PHE A 166 -21.48 -3.75 -5.38
C PHE A 166 -22.29 -3.14 -6.53
N GLY A 167 -22.61 -3.93 -7.56
CA GLY A 167 -23.43 -3.51 -8.69
C GLY A 167 -22.69 -2.71 -9.76
N PRO A 168 -23.39 -2.29 -10.84
CA PRO A 168 -22.80 -1.59 -11.97
C PRO A 168 -22.10 -0.27 -11.59
N GLY A 169 -20.92 -0.07 -12.18
CA GLY A 169 -20.08 1.10 -11.93
C GLY A 169 -19.53 1.15 -10.51
N ASP A 170 -19.24 -0.02 -9.91
CA ASP A 170 -18.44 -0.12 -8.68
C ASP A 170 -17.07 0.55 -8.86
N VAL A 171 -16.53 1.05 -7.75
CA VAL A 171 -15.35 1.93 -7.70
C VAL A 171 -14.20 1.21 -7.00
N ALA A 172 -12.99 1.33 -7.55
CA ALA A 172 -11.74 0.83 -7.00
C ALA A 172 -10.78 2.00 -6.70
N PHE A 173 -9.62 1.71 -6.09
CA PHE A 173 -8.57 2.72 -5.89
C PHE A 173 -8.17 3.43 -7.19
N TYR A 174 -8.08 2.68 -8.29
CA TYR A 174 -7.74 3.22 -9.59
C TYR A 174 -8.75 4.28 -10.07
N ASP A 175 -10.04 4.09 -9.83
CA ASP A 175 -11.07 5.07 -10.20
C ASP A 175 -10.91 6.41 -9.43
N LEU A 176 -10.45 6.36 -8.18
CA LEU A 176 -10.13 7.56 -7.40
C LEU A 176 -8.89 8.29 -7.95
N ALA A 177 -7.91 7.53 -8.45
CA ALA A 177 -6.75 8.10 -9.13
C ALA A 177 -7.13 8.74 -10.48
N GLU A 178 -7.98 8.09 -11.27
CA GLU A 178 -8.54 8.66 -12.50
C GLU A 178 -9.36 9.92 -12.22
N ALA A 179 -10.16 9.95 -11.14
CA ALA A 179 -10.86 11.14 -10.71
C ALA A 179 -9.89 12.27 -10.33
N SER A 180 -8.87 11.97 -9.52
CA SER A 180 -7.83 12.95 -9.15
C SER A 180 -7.09 13.50 -10.38
N TYR A 181 -6.79 12.64 -11.36
CA TYR A 181 -6.21 13.04 -12.64
C TYR A 181 -7.13 14.00 -13.43
N ARG A 182 -8.43 13.69 -13.50
CA ARG A 182 -9.42 14.56 -14.15
C ARG A 182 -9.61 15.90 -13.45
N HIS A 183 -9.29 15.98 -12.16
CA HIS A 183 -9.36 17.22 -11.39
C HIS A 183 -8.18 18.16 -11.65
N ILE A 184 -7.13 17.75 -12.38
CA ILE A 184 -6.01 18.64 -12.72
C ILE A 184 -6.55 19.84 -13.54
N ASN A 185 -6.46 21.03 -12.95
CA ASN A 185 -7.01 22.27 -13.52
C ASN A 185 -5.94 23.24 -14.04
N THR A 186 -4.65 22.88 -13.93
CA THR A 186 -3.51 23.62 -14.51
C THR A 186 -2.75 22.77 -15.54
N PRO A 187 -3.36 22.44 -16.70
CA PRO A 187 -2.76 21.52 -17.67
C PRO A 187 -1.41 22.03 -18.21
N ASN A 188 -1.22 23.35 -18.30
CA ASN A 188 0.02 24.00 -18.71
C ASN A 188 1.18 23.79 -17.73
N LEU A 189 0.88 23.58 -16.44
CA LEU A 189 1.89 23.25 -15.43
C LEU A 189 2.11 21.73 -15.35
N ALA A 190 1.03 20.95 -15.48
CA ALA A 190 1.05 19.52 -15.27
C ALA A 190 1.71 18.75 -16.45
N PHE A 191 1.26 18.99 -17.68
CA PHE A 191 1.59 18.15 -18.83
C PHE A 191 2.78 18.68 -19.63
N GLN A 192 3.93 18.81 -18.98
CA GLN A 192 5.15 19.32 -19.62
C GLN A 192 5.84 18.26 -20.50
N ASN A 193 5.60 16.97 -20.23
CA ASN A 193 6.06 15.84 -21.02
C ASN A 193 4.84 15.03 -21.51
N ALA A 194 4.89 14.53 -22.76
CA ALA A 194 3.80 13.73 -23.32
C ALA A 194 3.47 12.46 -22.51
N ARG A 195 4.44 11.92 -21.75
CA ARG A 195 4.25 10.75 -20.90
C ARG A 195 3.49 11.07 -19.60
N ASP A 196 3.34 12.34 -19.22
CA ASP A 196 2.60 12.75 -18.02
C ASP A 196 1.10 12.46 -18.13
N SER A 197 0.56 12.50 -19.35
CA SER A 197 -0.85 12.15 -19.64
C SER A 197 -1.06 10.67 -19.95
N SER A 198 0.00 9.84 -19.87
CA SER A 198 -0.12 8.39 -20.04
C SER A 198 -0.47 7.72 -18.71
N GLU A 199 -0.82 6.42 -18.76
CA GLU A 199 -0.99 5.61 -17.56
C GLU A 199 0.20 5.74 -16.60
N LYS A 200 1.43 5.79 -17.14
CA LYS A 200 2.68 5.90 -16.39
C LYS A 200 3.01 7.31 -15.89
N GLY A 201 2.12 8.27 -16.15
CA GLY A 201 2.23 9.63 -15.64
C GLY A 201 1.48 9.80 -14.33
N TYR A 202 0.63 10.82 -14.26
CA TYR A 202 -0.11 11.17 -13.04
C TYR A 202 -1.01 10.04 -12.53
N ILE A 203 -1.66 9.26 -13.41
CA ILE A 203 -2.60 8.21 -12.99
C ILE A 203 -1.90 7.13 -12.15
N ASN A 204 -0.74 6.61 -12.59
CA ASN A 204 0.01 5.62 -11.82
C ASN A 204 0.45 6.19 -10.46
N THR A 205 1.09 7.36 -10.45
CA THR A 205 1.54 8.00 -9.21
C THR A 205 0.38 8.26 -8.24
N PHE A 206 -0.75 8.77 -8.74
CA PHE A 206 -1.94 9.01 -7.91
C PHE A 206 -2.50 7.69 -7.37
N ASN A 207 -2.55 6.64 -8.18
CA ASN A 207 -3.02 5.33 -7.75
C ASN A 207 -2.14 4.74 -6.65
N HIS A 208 -0.82 4.71 -6.83
CA HIS A 208 0.10 4.20 -5.82
C HIS A 208 -0.01 4.95 -4.50
N VAL A 209 0.04 6.28 -4.55
CA VAL A 209 0.01 7.12 -3.34
C VAL A 209 -1.36 7.07 -2.66
N THR A 210 -2.45 7.23 -3.41
CA THR A 210 -3.82 7.21 -2.85
C THR A 210 -4.18 5.84 -2.31
N ALA A 211 -3.89 4.76 -3.04
CA ALA A 211 -4.16 3.41 -2.57
C ALA A 211 -3.41 3.11 -1.27
N GLN A 212 -2.12 3.43 -1.20
CA GLN A 212 -1.31 3.18 -0.01
C GLN A 212 -1.74 4.06 1.17
N ALA A 213 -2.11 5.32 0.94
CA ALA A 213 -2.68 6.17 1.97
C ALA A 213 -3.96 5.59 2.56
N LEU A 214 -4.90 5.16 1.71
CA LEU A 214 -6.17 4.60 2.16
C LEU A 214 -5.99 3.22 2.82
N ILE A 215 -5.11 2.36 2.30
CA ILE A 215 -4.82 1.05 2.93
C ILE A 215 -4.22 1.26 4.33
N THR A 216 -3.24 2.15 4.47
CA THR A 216 -2.63 2.44 5.78
C THR A 216 -3.63 3.04 6.76
N LEU A 217 -4.48 3.95 6.29
CA LEU A 217 -5.53 4.59 7.09
C LEU A 217 -6.56 3.57 7.60
N PHE A 218 -7.14 2.77 6.70
CA PHE A 218 -8.25 1.86 7.01
C PHE A 218 -7.82 0.57 7.71
N PHE A 219 -6.58 0.13 7.47
CA PHE A 219 -6.01 -1.09 8.02
C PHE A 219 -4.78 -0.75 8.87
N SER A 220 -3.59 -0.92 8.30
CA SER A 220 -2.31 -0.67 8.95
C SER A 220 -1.21 -0.40 7.92
N GLU A 221 -0.17 0.31 8.34
CA GLU A 221 1.06 0.49 7.58
C GLU A 221 1.69 -0.85 7.19
N GLY A 222 1.75 -1.82 8.13
CA GLY A 222 2.31 -3.14 7.85
C GLY A 222 1.56 -3.95 6.79
N LEU A 223 0.25 -3.74 6.62
CA LEU A 223 -0.51 -4.34 5.51
C LEU A 223 -0.21 -3.64 4.19
N ALA A 224 -0.14 -2.30 4.22
CA ALA A 224 0.16 -1.47 3.07
C ALA A 224 1.54 -1.81 2.50
N ASP A 225 2.56 -1.91 3.38
CA ASP A 225 3.92 -2.31 3.05
C ASP A 225 3.97 -3.70 2.41
N PHE A 226 3.26 -4.65 3.01
CA PHE A 226 3.17 -6.01 2.47
C PHE A 226 2.52 -6.05 1.08
N ILE A 227 1.43 -5.32 0.87
CA ILE A 227 0.75 -5.26 -0.44
C ILE A 227 1.62 -4.58 -1.48
N ALA A 228 2.29 -3.47 -1.12
CA ALA A 228 3.23 -2.77 -2.00
C ALA A 228 4.30 -3.75 -2.50
N ASP A 229 4.96 -4.46 -1.58
CA ASP A 229 5.99 -5.42 -1.90
C ASP A 229 5.53 -6.53 -2.85
N LEU A 230 4.34 -7.09 -2.60
CA LEU A 230 3.77 -8.12 -3.46
C LEU A 230 3.47 -7.61 -4.86
N HIS A 231 2.98 -6.37 -4.97
CA HIS A 231 2.63 -5.72 -6.22
C HIS A 231 3.88 -5.42 -7.05
N GLU A 232 4.92 -4.86 -6.44
CA GLU A 232 6.15 -4.53 -7.17
C GLU A 232 6.92 -5.79 -7.61
N ARG A 233 7.01 -6.83 -6.76
CA ARG A 233 7.62 -8.12 -7.16
C ARG A 233 6.82 -8.85 -8.24
N LEU A 234 5.51 -8.63 -8.31
CA LEU A 234 4.70 -9.19 -9.39
C LEU A 234 5.12 -8.64 -10.74
N ASN A 235 5.35 -7.33 -10.79
CA ASN A 235 5.67 -6.61 -12.01
C ASN A 235 7.12 -6.88 -12.44
N MET A 236 8.07 -6.83 -11.50
CA MET A 236 9.49 -7.00 -11.80
C MET A 236 10.27 -7.56 -10.60
N PRO A 237 10.40 -8.90 -10.45
CA PRO A 237 11.11 -9.49 -9.32
C PRO A 237 12.61 -9.10 -9.26
N GLU A 238 13.21 -8.74 -10.40
CA GLU A 238 14.61 -8.34 -10.51
C GLU A 238 14.95 -7.08 -9.72
N ILE A 239 13.95 -6.26 -9.33
CA ILE A 239 14.15 -4.99 -8.58
C ILE A 239 14.88 -5.17 -7.25
N THR A 240 14.86 -6.36 -6.66
CA THR A 240 15.59 -6.62 -5.41
C THR A 240 17.05 -7.02 -5.63
N SER A 241 17.42 -7.41 -6.86
CA SER A 241 18.77 -7.87 -7.23
C SER A 241 19.51 -6.92 -8.19
N GLY A 242 18.78 -6.08 -8.91
CA GLY A 242 19.32 -5.20 -9.96
C GLY A 242 19.68 -5.91 -11.26
N ARG A 243 19.37 -7.22 -11.39
CA ARG A 243 19.73 -8.05 -12.56
C ARG A 243 18.72 -7.89 -13.69
N PHE A 244 18.60 -6.69 -14.23
CA PHE A 244 17.69 -6.41 -15.34
C PHE A 244 18.25 -6.92 -16.66
N THR A 245 17.37 -7.49 -17.48
CA THR A 245 17.69 -7.79 -18.89
C THR A 245 17.78 -6.50 -19.70
N GLU A 246 18.50 -6.53 -20.83
CA GLU A 246 18.50 -5.39 -21.76
C GLU A 246 17.09 -5.02 -22.23
N ARG A 247 16.20 -6.01 -22.38
CA ARG A 247 14.81 -5.77 -22.75
C ARG A 247 14.10 -4.93 -21.70
N GLN A 248 14.24 -5.28 -20.42
CA GLN A 248 13.64 -4.51 -19.32
C GLN A 248 14.21 -3.09 -19.25
N LEU A 249 15.52 -2.92 -19.46
CA LEU A 249 16.17 -1.60 -19.44
C LEU A 249 15.77 -0.70 -20.62
N LYS A 250 15.29 -1.28 -21.73
CA LYS A 250 14.85 -0.57 -22.93
C LYS A 250 13.32 -0.48 -23.05
N ASP A 251 12.59 -1.09 -22.12
CA ASP A 251 11.13 -1.06 -22.11
C ASP A 251 10.65 0.34 -21.71
N SER A 252 9.87 1.01 -22.55
CA SER A 252 9.37 2.37 -22.26
C SER A 252 8.07 2.38 -21.43
N ILE A 253 7.52 1.20 -21.14
CA ILE A 253 6.24 1.01 -20.44
C ILE A 253 6.50 0.37 -19.08
N ASN A 254 7.21 -0.75 -19.04
CA ASN A 254 7.49 -1.51 -17.80
C ASN A 254 8.99 -1.54 -17.52
N SER A 255 9.50 -0.36 -17.17
CA SER A 255 10.91 -0.09 -16.93
C SER A 255 11.27 -0.17 -15.44
N PRO A 256 12.50 -0.57 -15.07
CA PRO A 256 12.92 -0.61 -13.67
C PRO A 256 12.75 0.70 -12.89
N GLU A 257 12.96 1.86 -13.54
CA GLU A 257 12.77 3.16 -12.90
C GLU A 257 11.32 3.42 -12.47
N ASP A 258 10.35 2.90 -13.22
CA ASP A 258 8.92 3.03 -12.92
C ASP A 258 8.62 2.30 -11.61
N ASN A 259 9.06 1.04 -11.51
CA ASN A 259 8.91 0.25 -10.28
C ASN A 259 9.61 0.89 -9.07
N TYR A 260 10.82 1.45 -9.24
CA TYR A 260 11.50 2.12 -8.11
C TYR A 260 10.80 3.43 -7.71
N VAL A 261 10.24 4.16 -8.66
CA VAL A 261 9.40 5.33 -8.39
C VAL A 261 8.15 4.89 -7.62
N ASP A 262 7.49 3.81 -8.03
CA ASP A 262 6.30 3.28 -7.38
C ASP A 262 6.59 2.82 -5.94
N ILE A 263 7.74 2.17 -5.70
CA ILE A 263 8.18 1.82 -4.34
C ILE A 263 8.30 3.07 -3.43
N ILE A 264 8.92 4.14 -3.92
CA ILE A 264 9.06 5.40 -3.15
C ILE A 264 7.70 6.05 -2.92
N ASN A 265 6.87 6.10 -3.95
CA ASN A 265 5.52 6.68 -3.89
C ASN A 265 4.61 5.88 -2.95
N ASN A 266 4.78 4.55 -2.88
CA ASN A 266 4.06 3.71 -1.95
C ASN A 266 4.38 4.11 -0.50
N GLU A 267 5.66 4.26 -0.16
CA GLU A 267 6.12 4.69 1.17
C GLU A 267 5.59 6.09 1.54
N ILE A 268 5.61 7.03 0.60
CA ILE A 268 5.00 8.36 0.80
C ILE A 268 3.49 8.24 1.07
N GLY A 269 2.79 7.41 0.29
CA GLY A 269 1.37 7.13 0.50
C GLY A 269 1.10 6.58 1.90
N GLN A 270 1.92 5.66 2.40
CA GLN A 270 1.78 5.13 3.76
C GLN A 270 1.91 6.22 4.82
N LYS A 271 2.91 7.10 4.71
CA LYS A 271 3.06 8.26 5.60
C LYS A 271 1.84 9.18 5.59
N ILE A 272 1.30 9.46 4.39
CA ILE A 272 0.06 10.23 4.25
C ILE A 272 -1.09 9.55 4.98
N GLY A 273 -1.23 8.23 4.83
CA GLY A 273 -2.25 7.45 5.52
C GLY A 273 -2.15 7.53 7.04
N LEU A 274 -0.94 7.48 7.60
CA LEU A 274 -0.70 7.67 9.04
C LEU A 274 -1.08 9.09 9.50
N ALA A 275 -0.67 10.12 8.75
CA ALA A 275 -0.98 11.51 9.06
C ALA A 275 -2.50 11.77 9.03
N LEU A 276 -3.21 11.24 8.03
CA LEU A 276 -4.67 11.29 7.96
C LEU A 276 -5.32 10.58 9.16
N LYS A 277 -4.78 9.43 9.55
CA LYS A 277 -5.31 8.65 10.67
C LYS A 277 -5.23 9.43 11.97
N GLU A 278 -4.12 10.13 12.19
CA GLU A 278 -3.93 11.02 13.33
C GLU A 278 -4.84 12.25 13.25
N LYS A 279 -4.80 12.98 12.12
CA LYS A 279 -5.58 14.21 11.89
C LYS A 279 -7.07 14.03 12.15
N TYR A 280 -7.64 12.93 11.69
CA TYR A 280 -9.08 12.65 11.81
C TYR A 280 -9.42 11.72 12.99
N GLN A 281 -8.45 11.41 13.86
CA GLN A 281 -8.60 10.46 14.97
C GLN A 281 -9.28 9.14 14.53
N PHE A 282 -8.92 8.70 13.32
CA PHE A 282 -9.61 7.62 12.64
C PHE A 282 -9.26 6.28 13.27
N ASN A 283 -10.28 5.52 13.66
CA ASN A 283 -10.10 4.23 14.32
C ASN A 283 -11.04 3.16 13.75
N SER A 284 -10.98 1.95 14.30
CA SER A 284 -11.73 0.80 13.82
C SER A 284 -13.26 0.95 13.92
N LYS A 285 -13.75 1.90 14.73
CA LYS A 285 -15.18 2.18 14.90
C LYS A 285 -15.70 3.31 14.01
N THR A 286 -14.82 4.07 13.38
CA THR A 286 -15.21 5.23 12.56
C THR A 286 -15.79 4.76 11.22
N ALA A 287 -17.09 4.99 10.98
CA ALA A 287 -17.68 4.79 9.66
C ALA A 287 -17.15 5.83 8.66
N CYS A 288 -16.83 5.38 7.45
CA CYS A 288 -16.37 6.25 6.38
C CYS A 288 -17.58 6.71 5.56
N ASN A 289 -18.16 7.85 5.89
CA ASN A 289 -19.23 8.46 5.09
C ASN A 289 -18.65 9.31 3.94
N PRO A 290 -19.48 9.78 2.98
CA PRO A 290 -18.98 10.57 1.86
C PRO A 290 -18.27 11.87 2.27
N ILE A 291 -18.69 12.50 3.37
CA ILE A 291 -18.04 13.72 3.88
C ILE A 291 -16.61 13.42 4.34
N LEU A 292 -16.45 12.35 5.13
CA LEU A 292 -15.15 11.96 5.65
C LEU A 292 -14.21 11.47 4.55
N LEU A 293 -14.71 10.67 3.59
CA LEU A 293 -13.91 10.25 2.44
C LEU A 293 -13.48 11.44 1.58
N THR A 294 -14.36 12.42 1.34
CA THR A 294 -14.01 13.67 0.65
C THR A 294 -12.89 14.40 1.38
N ALA A 295 -12.98 14.49 2.71
CA ALA A 295 -11.98 15.16 3.51
C ALA A 295 -10.60 14.49 3.35
N PHE A 296 -10.54 13.14 3.38
CA PHE A 296 -9.31 12.39 3.12
C PHE A 296 -8.75 12.65 1.71
N LEU A 297 -9.61 12.60 0.68
CA LEU A 297 -9.19 12.76 -0.71
C LEU A 297 -8.68 14.19 -0.99
N ASN A 298 -9.36 15.22 -0.48
CA ASN A 298 -8.93 16.61 -0.69
C ASN A 298 -7.63 16.92 0.06
N ASP A 299 -7.40 16.27 1.19
CA ASP A 299 -6.12 16.35 1.89
C ASP A 299 -4.97 15.69 1.10
N ILE A 300 -5.24 14.56 0.44
CA ILE A 300 -4.30 13.93 -0.50
C ILE A 300 -4.08 14.84 -1.73
N GLN A 301 -5.13 15.47 -2.26
CA GLN A 301 -5.00 16.42 -3.37
C GLN A 301 -4.18 17.65 -2.99
N ARG A 302 -4.37 18.22 -1.80
CA ARG A 302 -3.54 19.32 -1.29
C ARG A 302 -2.07 18.94 -1.22
N TYR A 303 -1.79 17.70 -0.81
CA TYR A 303 -0.45 17.16 -0.87
C TYR A 303 0.07 17.10 -2.33
N TYR A 304 -0.73 16.63 -3.29
CA TYR A 304 -0.34 16.65 -4.71
C TYR A 304 -0.09 18.06 -5.25
N ILE A 305 -0.93 19.03 -4.89
CA ILE A 305 -0.75 20.44 -5.26
C ILE A 305 0.62 20.93 -4.82
N TYR A 306 0.98 20.70 -3.56
CA TYR A 306 2.29 21.05 -3.03
C TYR A 306 3.44 20.27 -3.68
N ALA A 307 3.30 18.95 -3.78
CA ALA A 307 4.40 18.07 -4.18
C ALA A 307 4.73 18.19 -5.67
N LEU A 308 3.72 18.40 -6.51
CA LEU A 308 3.83 18.41 -7.97
C LEU A 308 3.69 19.81 -8.57
N GLU A 309 3.39 20.82 -7.76
CA GLU A 309 3.26 22.23 -8.17
C GLU A 309 2.22 22.42 -9.29
N ILE A 310 1.09 21.75 -9.13
CA ILE A 310 -0.07 21.80 -10.03
C ILE A 310 -1.33 22.19 -9.25
N GLY A 311 -2.37 22.64 -9.94
CA GLY A 311 -3.70 22.82 -9.37
C GLY A 311 -4.58 21.59 -9.58
N LEU A 312 -5.41 21.31 -8.58
CA LEU A 312 -6.48 20.30 -8.65
C LEU A 312 -7.80 20.89 -8.13
N ASP A 313 -8.91 20.53 -8.76
CA ASP A 313 -10.25 20.75 -8.23
C ASP A 313 -10.54 19.78 -7.08
N ASP A 314 -11.23 20.26 -6.04
CA ASP A 314 -11.61 19.47 -4.88
C ASP A 314 -12.66 18.39 -5.24
N PHE A 315 -12.56 17.22 -4.61
CA PHE A 315 -13.68 16.29 -4.52
C PHE A 315 -14.83 16.88 -3.72
N ARG A 316 -16.05 16.40 -4.02
CA ARG A 316 -17.29 16.75 -3.32
C ARG A 316 -17.93 15.50 -2.72
N PRO A 317 -18.64 15.63 -1.56
CA PRO A 317 -19.36 14.50 -0.98
C PRO A 317 -20.49 13.96 -1.88
N SER A 318 -20.93 14.74 -2.87
CA SER A 318 -21.93 14.36 -3.85
C SER A 318 -21.37 13.65 -5.08
N ASP A 319 -20.04 13.57 -5.23
CA ASP A 319 -19.44 12.88 -6.37
C ASP A 319 -19.74 11.37 -6.28
N VAL A 320 -20.11 10.80 -7.42
CA VAL A 320 -20.56 9.40 -7.51
C VAL A 320 -19.47 8.44 -7.02
N ASP A 321 -18.22 8.72 -7.36
CA ASP A 321 -17.08 7.89 -6.99
C ASP A 321 -16.89 7.87 -5.46
N VAL A 322 -17.06 9.03 -4.80
CA VAL A 322 -16.97 9.17 -3.33
C VAL A 322 -18.11 8.41 -2.65
N ILE A 323 -19.36 8.60 -3.11
CA ILE A 323 -20.52 7.94 -2.51
C ILE A 323 -20.37 6.42 -2.60
N LYS A 324 -20.06 5.91 -3.79
CA LYS A 324 -19.93 4.46 -4.01
C LYS A 324 -18.75 3.88 -3.23
N PHE A 325 -17.59 4.53 -3.23
CA PHE A 325 -16.41 4.00 -2.56
C PHE A 325 -16.56 4.03 -1.04
N SER A 326 -17.16 5.08 -0.47
CA SER A 326 -17.44 5.15 0.97
C SER A 326 -18.38 4.02 1.43
N ASN A 327 -19.43 3.73 0.65
CA ASN A 327 -20.31 2.59 0.90
C ASN A 327 -19.56 1.26 0.83
N LYS A 328 -18.72 1.08 -0.19
CA LYS A 328 -17.89 -0.12 -0.37
C LYS A 328 -16.95 -0.34 0.83
N ILE A 329 -16.28 0.71 1.31
CA ILE A 329 -15.44 0.67 2.51
C ILE A 329 -16.25 0.17 3.72
N ASN A 330 -17.40 0.79 3.99
CA ASN A 330 -18.21 0.42 5.17
C ASN A 330 -18.72 -1.02 5.09
N THR A 331 -19.14 -1.48 3.90
CA THR A 331 -19.52 -2.88 3.68
C THR A 331 -18.35 -3.83 3.96
N MET A 332 -17.17 -3.57 3.40
CA MET A 332 -16.01 -4.46 3.57
C MET A 332 -15.45 -4.47 4.98
N LEU A 333 -15.50 -3.33 5.66
CA LEU A 333 -14.99 -3.17 7.02
C LEU A 333 -16.05 -3.47 8.10
N LYS A 334 -17.30 -3.73 7.71
CA LYS A 334 -18.46 -3.95 8.59
C LYS A 334 -18.64 -2.81 9.59
N ARG A 335 -18.57 -1.58 9.11
CA ARG A 335 -18.73 -0.37 9.93
C ARG A 335 -20.17 0.14 9.77
N ALA A 336 -20.81 0.41 10.90
CA ALA A 336 -22.21 0.83 10.99
C ALA A 336 -22.31 2.36 11.03
#